data_AF-A0A7E5VFY4-F1
#
_entry.id   AF-A0A7E5VFY4-F1
#
_cell.length_a   1.000
_cell.length_b   1.000
_cell.length_c   1.000
_cell.angle_alpha   90.00
_cell.angle_beta   90.00
_cell.angle_gamma   90.00
#
_symmetry.space_group_name_H-M   'P 1'
#
loop_
_entity.id
_entity.type
_entity.pdbx_description
1 polymer ?
#
loop_
_entity_poly.entity_id
_entity_poly.type
_entity_poly.pdbx_seq_one_letter_code
_entity_poly.pdbx_strand_id
1 'polypeptide(L)'
;MATDVSSSPMPQLQSVQKAMALPTVGAAVGQVGAFYTKVKGAHSLLEWALSTAEAGVVRAANTAAPYVAAPLAAGDARVAAVLDELERRVPLVAEPPKVIVETTRQAVMSRISPHVNKVYTAREAAEQRVHSLKELSWAKANALLSTAYGQKAVHSVDMGATYAMQLLDHYLPPVGPQEEPGNELVAASSEPALHTAQTVGRLTAVAARRVWANLAYKVNELRNSGVELDVRRYITALLAALHLANVTSQQQQQEQEQTGAPPQAAAEPAPAPPAPSKHAPASAPTTATQLKTTPEFKSTETSN
;
A
#
# COMPACT_ATOMS: atom_id res chain seq x y z
N MET A 1 38.70 -13.12 38.41
CA MET A 1 38.35 -14.14 39.43
C MET A 1 36.91 -14.51 39.20
N ALA A 2 36.67 -15.75 38.80
CA ALA A 2 35.35 -16.27 38.45
C ALA A 2 34.52 -16.41 39.73
N THR A 3 33.37 -15.76 39.77
CA THR A 3 32.40 -15.93 40.86
C THR A 3 31.67 -17.24 40.61
N ASP A 4 32.24 -18.35 41.08
CA ASP A 4 31.52 -19.59 41.34
C ASP A 4 30.45 -19.28 42.40
N VAL A 5 29.24 -18.95 41.94
CA VAL A 5 28.07 -18.78 42.80
C VAL A 5 27.75 -20.17 43.35
N SER A 6 28.15 -20.33 44.60
CA SER A 6 28.00 -21.53 45.40
C SER A 6 26.55 -22.01 45.37
N SER A 7 26.37 -23.24 44.88
CA SER A 7 25.13 -23.99 44.93
C SER A 7 24.69 -24.19 46.39
N SER A 8 23.92 -23.24 46.93
CA SER A 8 23.12 -23.50 48.14
C SER A 8 21.99 -24.47 47.79
N PRO A 9 21.68 -25.45 48.65
CA PRO A 9 20.70 -26.50 48.36
C PRO A 9 19.30 -25.93 48.55
N MET A 10 18.82 -25.14 47.59
CA MET A 10 17.38 -24.99 47.41
C MET A 10 16.83 -26.34 46.93
N PRO A 11 15.61 -26.74 47.36
CA PRO A 11 14.95 -27.92 46.81
C PRO A 11 14.98 -27.82 45.28
N GLN A 12 15.66 -28.76 44.62
CA GLN A 12 15.89 -28.70 43.19
C GLN A 12 14.56 -28.86 42.46
N LEU A 13 14.01 -27.74 42.02
CA LEU A 13 12.79 -27.67 41.23
C LEU A 13 13.11 -28.10 39.80
N GLN A 14 12.59 -29.26 39.40
CA GLN A 14 12.78 -29.83 38.08
C GLN A 14 12.19 -28.92 36.99
N SER A 15 11.12 -28.18 37.27
CA SER A 15 10.55 -27.23 36.31
C SER A 15 11.49 -26.06 36.03
N VAL A 16 12.22 -25.58 37.04
CA VAL A 16 13.18 -24.47 36.89
C VAL A 16 14.39 -24.93 36.09
N GLN A 17 14.88 -26.15 36.34
CA GLN A 17 16.00 -26.72 35.59
C GLN A 17 15.63 -26.94 34.12
N LYS A 18 14.42 -27.44 33.84
CA LYS A 18 13.92 -27.59 32.47
C LYS A 18 13.62 -26.24 31.80
N ALA A 19 13.08 -25.27 32.54
CA ALA A 19 12.86 -23.93 32.02
C ALA A 19 14.19 -23.24 31.67
N MET A 20 15.23 -23.44 32.47
CA MET A 20 16.58 -22.93 32.17
C MET A 20 17.25 -23.65 31.00
N ALA A 21 16.86 -24.90 30.71
CA ALA A 21 17.31 -25.63 29.52
C ALA A 21 16.75 -25.04 28.21
N LEU A 22 15.67 -24.24 28.27
CA LEU A 22 15.23 -23.46 27.11
C LEU A 22 16.25 -22.35 26.80
N PRO A 23 16.83 -22.32 25.58
CA PRO A 23 17.88 -21.36 25.24
C PRO A 23 17.47 -19.89 25.42
N THR A 24 16.19 -19.57 25.21
CA THR A 24 15.63 -18.23 25.37
C THR A 24 15.57 -17.80 26.84
N VAL A 25 15.14 -18.69 27.73
CA VAL A 25 15.04 -18.44 29.17
C VAL A 25 16.44 -18.39 29.78
N GLY A 26 17.33 -19.32 29.41
CA GLY A 26 18.73 -19.29 29.86
C GLY A 26 19.45 -18.01 29.45
N ALA A 27 19.26 -17.54 28.20
CA ALA A 27 19.83 -16.27 27.73
C ALA A 27 19.23 -15.06 28.47
N ALA A 28 17.92 -15.03 28.71
CA ALA A 28 17.25 -13.95 29.42
C ALA A 28 17.70 -13.87 30.90
N VAL A 29 17.75 -15.01 31.60
CA VAL A 29 18.23 -15.11 32.98
C VAL A 29 19.70 -14.71 33.07
N GLY A 30 20.54 -15.16 32.14
CA GLY A 30 21.94 -14.76 32.06
C GLY A 30 22.13 -13.26 31.82
N GLN A 31 21.31 -12.65 30.96
CA GLN A 31 21.35 -11.21 30.70
C GLN A 31 20.92 -10.41 31.93
N VAL A 32 19.81 -10.79 32.58
CA VAL A 32 19.35 -10.15 33.82
C VAL A 32 20.39 -10.31 34.93
N GLY A 33 20.99 -11.49 35.07
CA GLY A 33 22.07 -11.73 36.03
C GLY A 33 23.31 -10.86 35.75
N ALA A 34 23.71 -10.71 34.49
CA ALA A 34 24.82 -9.84 34.11
C ALA A 34 24.53 -8.36 34.38
N PHE A 35 23.29 -7.90 34.14
CA PHE A 35 22.86 -6.55 34.50
C PHE A 35 22.83 -6.34 36.01
N TYR A 36 22.31 -7.31 36.74
CA TYR A 36 22.26 -7.29 38.19
C TYR A 36 23.67 -7.20 38.80
N THR A 37 24.61 -8.03 38.36
CA THR A 37 26.01 -7.98 38.81
C THR A 37 26.70 -6.66 38.43
N LYS A 38 26.38 -6.08 37.27
CA LYS A 38 26.88 -4.74 36.88
C LYS A 38 26.35 -3.63 37.81
N VAL A 39 25.07 -3.66 38.15
CA VAL A 39 24.45 -2.66 39.05
C VAL A 39 24.96 -2.83 40.48
N LYS A 40 25.09 -4.07 40.95
CA LYS A 40 25.66 -4.40 42.26
C LYS A 40 27.11 -3.95 42.37
N GLY A 41 27.92 -4.16 41.32
CA GLY A 41 29.34 -3.79 41.29
C GLY A 41 29.64 -2.32 40.98
N ALA A 42 28.64 -1.48 40.72
CA ALA A 42 28.85 -0.07 40.38
C ALA A 42 29.18 0.81 41.60
N HIS A 43 28.66 0.47 42.79
CA HIS A 43 28.88 1.21 44.03
C HIS A 43 28.96 0.28 45.25
N SER A 44 29.93 0.50 46.13
CA SER A 44 30.16 -0.32 47.34
C SER A 44 28.99 -0.33 48.33
N LEU A 45 28.21 0.76 48.39
CA LEU A 45 26.97 0.83 49.19
C LEU A 45 25.85 -0.05 48.63
N LEU A 46 25.69 -0.09 47.31
CA LEU A 46 24.71 -0.97 46.65
C LEU A 46 25.13 -2.42 46.77
N GLU A 47 26.43 -2.71 46.61
CA GLU A 47 26.98 -4.05 46.83
C GLU A 47 26.66 -4.57 48.24
N TRP A 48 26.90 -3.74 49.28
CA TRP A 48 26.59 -4.10 50.65
C TRP A 48 25.09 -4.30 50.89
N ALA A 49 24.24 -3.38 50.40
CA ALA A 49 22.79 -3.46 50.60
C ALA A 49 22.16 -4.67 49.88
N LEU A 50 22.51 -4.90 48.60
CA LEU A 50 22.06 -6.05 47.83
C LEU A 50 22.63 -7.35 48.38
N SER A 51 23.91 -7.39 48.76
CA SER A 51 24.51 -8.59 49.36
C SER A 51 23.86 -8.94 50.71
N THR A 52 23.48 -7.94 51.50
CA THR A 52 22.77 -8.15 52.77
C THR A 52 21.33 -8.63 52.52
N ALA A 53 20.65 -8.07 51.52
CA ALA A 53 19.32 -8.52 51.10
C ALA A 53 19.35 -9.97 50.56
N GLU A 54 20.31 -10.29 49.69
CA GLU A 54 20.56 -11.66 49.20
C GLU A 54 20.80 -12.63 50.35
N ALA A 55 21.67 -12.27 51.31
CA ALA A 55 21.93 -13.09 52.50
C ALA A 55 20.67 -13.28 53.37
N GLY A 56 19.84 -12.24 53.47
CA GLY A 56 18.54 -12.30 54.16
C GLY A 56 17.55 -13.24 53.47
N VAL A 57 17.46 -13.19 52.15
CA VAL A 57 16.60 -14.08 51.35
C VAL A 57 17.08 -15.52 51.42
N VAL A 58 18.39 -15.78 51.31
CA VAL A 58 18.96 -17.14 51.44
C VAL A 58 18.70 -17.70 52.83
N ARG A 59 18.84 -16.88 53.88
CA ARG A 59 18.55 -17.30 55.26
C ARG A 59 17.06 -17.58 55.46
N ALA A 60 16.17 -16.73 54.94
CA ALA A 60 14.72 -16.94 54.99
C ALA A 60 14.29 -18.20 54.22
N ALA A 61 14.88 -18.42 53.03
CA ALA A 61 14.63 -19.61 52.22
C ALA A 61 15.07 -20.88 52.95
N ASN A 62 16.24 -20.88 53.59
CA ASN A 62 16.72 -22.02 54.37
C ASN A 62 15.83 -22.31 55.60
N THR A 63 15.25 -21.28 56.24
CA THR A 63 14.32 -21.47 57.36
C THR A 63 12.92 -21.92 56.92
N ALA A 64 12.47 -21.52 55.72
CA ALA A 64 11.16 -21.87 55.19
C ALA A 64 11.15 -23.20 54.42
N ALA A 65 12.33 -23.69 54.01
CA ALA A 65 12.49 -24.93 53.25
C ALA A 65 11.69 -26.13 53.79
N PRO A 66 11.71 -26.48 55.10
CA PRO A 66 11.01 -27.67 55.58
C PRO A 66 9.48 -27.56 55.54
N TYR A 67 8.93 -26.33 55.55
CA TYR A 67 7.47 -26.12 55.60
C TYR A 67 6.83 -25.98 54.22
N VAL A 68 7.61 -25.56 53.22
CA VAL A 68 7.09 -25.23 51.87
C VAL A 68 7.51 -26.27 50.83
N ALA A 69 8.48 -27.15 51.12
CA ALA A 69 9.00 -28.12 50.15
C ALA A 69 7.94 -29.08 49.56
N ALA A 70 6.99 -29.58 50.37
CA ALA A 70 5.98 -30.53 49.91
C ALA A 70 4.95 -29.94 48.92
N PRO A 71 4.27 -28.81 49.21
CA PRO A 71 3.36 -28.19 48.24
C PRO A 71 4.10 -27.62 47.03
N LEU A 72 5.35 -27.17 47.20
CA LEU A 72 6.17 -26.65 46.11
C LEU A 72 6.59 -27.75 45.13
N ALA A 73 6.94 -28.94 45.62
CA ALA A 73 7.27 -30.09 44.77
C ALA A 73 6.06 -30.58 43.96
N ALA A 74 4.84 -30.55 44.53
CA ALA A 74 3.62 -30.88 43.81
C ALA A 74 3.28 -29.85 42.72
N GLY A 75 3.53 -28.57 42.97
CA GLY A 75 3.41 -27.51 41.98
C GLY A 75 4.46 -27.65 40.87
N ASP A 76 5.71 -27.92 41.24
CA ASP A 76 6.84 -28.12 40.33
C ASP A 76 6.61 -29.27 39.35
N ALA A 77 6.07 -30.40 39.83
CA ALA A 77 5.72 -31.53 38.99
C ALA A 77 4.65 -31.18 37.93
N ARG A 78 3.69 -30.30 38.26
CA ARG A 78 2.69 -29.82 37.29
C ARG A 78 3.29 -28.90 36.24
N VAL A 79 4.17 -28.00 36.65
CA VAL A 79 4.84 -27.07 35.71
C VAL A 79 5.78 -27.85 34.79
N ALA A 80 6.50 -28.85 35.30
CA ALA A 80 7.33 -29.73 34.49
C ALA A 80 6.51 -30.51 33.45
N ALA A 81 5.33 -31.04 33.82
CA ALA A 81 4.44 -31.73 32.89
C ALA A 81 3.87 -30.80 31.81
N VAL A 82 3.54 -29.55 32.16
CA VAL A 82 3.09 -28.54 31.20
C VAL A 82 4.22 -28.18 30.23
N LEU A 83 5.45 -28.11 30.71
CA LEU A 83 6.62 -27.84 29.87
C LEU A 83 6.90 -28.99 28.91
N ASP A 84 6.74 -30.24 29.34
CA ASP A 84 6.88 -31.43 28.49
C ASP A 84 5.80 -31.47 27.39
N GLU A 85 4.56 -31.13 27.70
CA GLU A 85 3.50 -31.04 26.68
C GLU A 85 3.72 -29.86 25.71
N LEU A 86 4.32 -28.78 26.18
CA LEU A 86 4.70 -27.64 25.33
C LEU A 86 5.81 -28.01 24.35
N GLU A 87 6.84 -28.73 24.81
CA GLU A 87 7.93 -29.22 23.97
C GLU A 87 7.42 -30.16 22.87
N ARG A 88 6.46 -31.05 23.21
CA ARG A 88 5.81 -31.96 22.25
C ARG A 88 5.00 -31.22 21.18
N ARG A 89 4.31 -30.14 21.56
CA ARG A 89 3.43 -29.38 20.64
C ARG A 89 4.18 -28.35 19.81
N VAL A 90 5.27 -27.80 20.33
CA VAL A 90 6.04 -26.75 19.65
C VAL A 90 7.55 -27.03 19.81
N PRO A 91 8.12 -27.97 19.03
CA PRO A 91 9.55 -28.28 19.09
C PRO A 91 10.43 -27.09 18.67
N LEU A 92 9.84 -26.11 17.99
CA LEU A 92 10.47 -24.84 17.61
C LEU A 92 10.95 -24.02 18.81
N VAL A 93 10.40 -24.24 20.01
CA VAL A 93 10.79 -23.51 21.24
C VAL A 93 12.06 -24.07 21.87
N ALA A 94 12.40 -25.34 21.57
CA ALA A 94 13.62 -25.98 22.05
C ALA A 94 14.86 -25.65 21.19
N GLU A 95 14.66 -25.27 19.93
CA GLU A 95 15.76 -24.93 19.02
C GLU A 95 16.32 -23.52 19.27
N PRO A 96 17.64 -23.31 19.08
CA PRO A 96 18.24 -22.00 19.21
C PRO A 96 17.70 -21.04 18.11
N PRO A 97 17.38 -19.77 18.46
CA PRO A 97 16.75 -18.82 17.54
C PRO A 97 17.47 -18.61 16.19
N LYS A 98 18.79 -18.77 16.17
CA LYS A 98 19.62 -18.61 14.96
C LYS A 98 19.39 -19.71 13.93
N VAL A 99 19.12 -20.94 14.37
CA VAL A 99 18.90 -22.09 13.49
C VAL A 99 17.50 -22.01 12.86
N ILE A 100 16.49 -21.54 13.60
CA ILE A 100 15.12 -21.36 13.12
C ILE A 100 15.05 -20.34 11.98
N VAL A 101 15.78 -19.23 12.10
CA VAL A 101 15.80 -18.19 11.04
C VAL A 101 16.45 -18.72 9.78
N GLU A 102 17.57 -19.45 9.90
CA GLU A 102 18.30 -19.97 8.75
C GLU A 102 17.53 -21.09 8.04
N THR A 103 16.93 -22.02 8.79
CA THR A 103 16.11 -23.10 8.23
C THR A 103 14.87 -22.55 7.54
N THR A 104 14.22 -21.54 8.14
CA THR A 104 13.07 -20.87 7.54
C THR A 104 13.47 -20.12 6.28
N ARG A 105 14.58 -19.39 6.30
CA ARG A 105 15.11 -18.67 5.14
C ARG A 105 15.40 -19.64 4.00
N GLN A 106 16.06 -20.77 4.28
CA GLN A 106 16.38 -21.79 3.28
C GLN A 106 15.13 -22.48 2.71
N ALA A 107 14.12 -22.75 3.54
CA ALA A 107 12.84 -23.33 3.10
C ALA A 107 12.02 -22.36 2.23
N VAL A 108 12.04 -21.07 2.57
CA VAL A 108 11.39 -20.03 1.77
C VAL A 108 12.14 -19.83 0.44
N MET A 109 13.47 -19.77 0.48
CA MET A 109 14.29 -19.60 -0.71
C MET A 109 14.19 -20.79 -1.66
N SER A 110 14.10 -22.02 -1.15
CA SER A 110 13.91 -23.22 -1.98
C SER A 110 12.53 -23.27 -2.65
N ARG A 111 11.48 -22.74 -2.02
CA ARG A 111 10.15 -22.62 -2.65
C ARG A 111 10.06 -21.49 -3.67
N ILE A 112 10.67 -20.34 -3.40
CA ILE A 112 10.54 -19.14 -4.25
C ILE A 112 11.49 -19.17 -5.44
N SER A 113 12.72 -19.63 -5.26
CA SER A 113 13.76 -19.70 -6.30
C SER A 113 13.30 -20.36 -7.62
N PRO A 114 12.63 -21.54 -7.63
CA PRO A 114 12.19 -22.15 -8.88
C PRO A 114 11.10 -21.35 -9.61
N HIS A 115 10.27 -20.60 -8.88
CA HIS A 115 9.25 -19.74 -9.51
C HIS A 115 9.87 -18.47 -10.11
N VAL A 116 10.80 -17.84 -9.39
CA VAL A 116 11.53 -16.68 -9.89
C VAL A 116 12.37 -17.04 -11.10
N ASN A 117 13.08 -18.17 -11.09
CA ASN A 117 13.87 -18.63 -12.23
C ASN A 117 13.01 -18.94 -13.46
N LYS A 118 11.79 -19.49 -13.29
CA LYS A 118 10.85 -19.70 -14.40
C LYS A 118 10.38 -18.38 -15.00
N VAL A 119 10.06 -17.38 -14.17
CA VAL A 119 9.64 -16.06 -14.66
C VAL A 119 10.80 -15.35 -15.34
N TYR A 120 12.00 -15.41 -14.77
CA TYR A 120 13.19 -14.79 -15.32
C TYR A 120 13.55 -15.40 -16.68
N THR A 121 13.61 -16.73 -16.79
CA THR A 121 13.88 -17.41 -18.07
C THR A 121 12.76 -17.18 -19.10
N ALA A 122 11.49 -17.12 -18.67
CA ALA A 122 10.39 -16.76 -19.56
C ALA A 122 10.49 -15.31 -20.05
N ARG A 123 10.94 -14.37 -19.19
CA ARG A 123 11.17 -12.98 -19.58
C ARG A 123 12.32 -12.87 -20.58
N GLU A 124 13.44 -13.52 -20.33
CA GLU A 124 14.58 -13.54 -21.25
C GLU A 124 14.19 -14.15 -22.59
N ALA A 125 13.46 -15.27 -22.61
CA ALA A 125 12.97 -15.88 -23.85
C ALA A 125 11.96 -14.97 -24.58
N ALA A 126 11.12 -14.24 -23.85
CA ALA A 126 10.20 -13.26 -24.43
C ALA A 126 10.95 -12.06 -25.02
N GLU A 127 11.94 -11.53 -24.30
CA GLU A 127 12.79 -10.42 -24.75
C GLU A 127 13.58 -10.80 -25.99
N GLN A 128 14.17 -12.00 -26.04
CA GLN A 128 14.86 -12.52 -27.22
C GLN A 128 13.92 -12.65 -28.43
N ARG A 129 12.69 -13.13 -28.22
CA ARG A 129 11.68 -13.23 -29.29
C ARG A 129 11.24 -11.85 -29.78
N VAL A 130 11.04 -10.89 -28.88
CA VAL A 130 10.68 -9.53 -29.26
C VAL A 130 11.84 -8.85 -29.99
N HIS A 131 13.08 -9.07 -29.56
CA HIS A 131 14.26 -8.52 -30.22
C HIS A 131 14.41 -9.08 -31.64
N SER A 132 14.30 -10.40 -31.83
CA SER A 132 14.39 -11.02 -33.15
C SER A 132 13.24 -10.61 -34.06
N LEU A 133 12.01 -10.50 -33.55
CA LEU A 133 10.88 -9.98 -34.31
C LEU A 133 11.06 -8.51 -34.69
N LYS A 134 11.61 -7.68 -33.80
CA LYS A 134 11.93 -6.28 -34.09
C LYS A 134 12.97 -6.20 -35.20
N GLU A 135 14.05 -6.97 -35.14
CA GLU A 135 15.09 -6.99 -36.18
C GLU A 135 14.54 -7.47 -37.53
N LEU A 136 13.79 -8.58 -37.54
CA LEU A 136 13.17 -9.11 -38.76
C LEU A 136 12.16 -8.13 -39.36
N SER A 137 11.31 -7.52 -38.52
CA SER A 137 10.35 -6.50 -38.93
C SER A 137 11.06 -5.26 -39.46
N TRP A 138 12.15 -4.83 -38.84
CA TRP A 138 12.94 -3.68 -39.27
C TRP A 138 13.61 -3.93 -40.60
N ALA A 139 14.26 -5.09 -40.76
CA ALA A 139 14.88 -5.49 -42.02
C ALA A 139 13.86 -5.57 -43.16
N LYS A 140 12.69 -6.17 -42.91
CA LYS A 140 11.62 -6.26 -43.91
C LYS A 140 11.01 -4.90 -44.24
N ALA A 141 10.78 -4.05 -43.25
CA ALA A 141 10.31 -2.68 -43.49
C ALA A 141 11.33 -1.88 -44.29
N ASN A 142 12.62 -1.97 -43.95
CA ASN A 142 13.68 -1.29 -44.67
C ASN A 142 13.78 -1.77 -46.13
N ALA A 143 13.66 -3.08 -46.36
CA ALA A 143 13.64 -3.65 -47.70
C ALA A 143 12.43 -3.16 -48.53
N LEU A 144 11.23 -3.15 -47.95
CA LEU A 144 10.02 -2.66 -48.63
C LEU A 144 10.07 -1.16 -48.90
N LEU A 145 10.54 -0.36 -47.94
CA LEU A 145 10.65 1.09 -48.07
C LEU A 145 11.80 1.50 -49.00
N SER A 146 12.79 0.63 -49.23
CA SER A 146 13.85 0.85 -50.24
C SER A 146 13.38 0.58 -51.67
N THR A 147 12.20 -0.03 -51.88
CA THR A 147 11.64 -0.22 -53.23
C THR A 147 11.20 1.11 -53.84
N ALA A 148 11.08 1.17 -55.16
CA ALA A 148 10.63 2.39 -55.86
C ALA A 148 9.26 2.89 -55.40
N TYR A 149 8.34 1.99 -55.03
CA TYR A 149 7.05 2.36 -54.45
C TYR A 149 7.18 2.78 -52.98
N GLY A 150 8.03 2.08 -52.22
CA GLY A 150 8.37 2.43 -50.84
C GLY A 150 8.94 3.84 -50.71
N GLN A 151 9.88 4.22 -51.56
CA GLN A 151 10.49 5.55 -51.57
C GLN A 151 9.47 6.67 -51.88
N LYS A 152 8.53 6.41 -52.81
CA LYS A 152 7.43 7.35 -53.06
C LYS A 152 6.52 7.51 -51.85
N ALA A 153 6.26 6.42 -51.12
CA ALA A 153 5.47 6.47 -49.89
C ALA A 153 6.18 7.25 -48.78
N VAL A 154 7.49 7.03 -48.56
CA VAL A 154 8.30 7.81 -47.60
C VAL A 154 8.23 9.30 -47.93
N HIS A 155 8.45 9.66 -49.20
CA HIS A 155 8.36 11.04 -49.63
C HIS A 155 6.97 11.65 -49.42
N SER A 156 5.90 10.88 -49.63
CA SER A 156 4.53 11.34 -49.33
C SER A 156 4.30 11.60 -47.84
N VAL A 157 4.93 10.81 -46.96
CA VAL A 157 4.88 11.04 -45.50
C VAL A 157 5.65 12.31 -45.15
N ASP A 158 6.81 12.55 -45.76
CA ASP A 158 7.58 13.78 -45.51
C ASP A 158 6.83 15.03 -46.00
N MET A 159 6.21 14.97 -47.18
CA MET A 159 5.37 16.06 -47.69
C MET A 159 4.13 16.26 -46.83
N GLY A 160 3.50 15.18 -46.37
CA GLY A 160 2.36 15.26 -45.44
C GLY A 160 2.76 15.85 -44.09
N ALA A 161 3.94 15.49 -43.57
CA ALA A 161 4.43 16.00 -42.30
C ALA A 161 4.78 17.48 -42.37
N THR A 162 5.42 17.94 -43.45
CA THR A 162 5.71 19.37 -43.67
C THR A 162 4.42 20.18 -43.80
N TYR A 163 3.43 19.69 -44.54
CA TYR A 163 2.11 20.33 -44.63
C TYR A 163 1.39 20.37 -43.27
N ALA A 164 1.42 19.27 -42.51
CA ALA A 164 0.84 19.22 -41.19
C ALA A 164 1.54 20.17 -40.20
N MET A 165 2.86 20.37 -40.31
CA MET A 165 3.57 21.39 -39.54
C MET A 165 3.06 22.81 -39.87
N GLN A 166 2.84 23.12 -41.15
CA GLN A 166 2.26 24.42 -41.55
C GLN A 166 0.86 24.64 -40.98
N LEU A 167 0.02 23.59 -40.95
CA LEU A 167 -1.30 23.68 -40.29
C LEU A 167 -1.15 23.88 -38.79
N LEU A 168 -0.21 23.19 -38.16
CA LEU A 168 0.11 23.39 -36.75
C LEU A 168 0.60 24.81 -36.47
N ASP A 169 1.43 25.39 -37.34
CA ASP A 169 1.88 26.77 -37.23
C ASP A 169 0.70 27.75 -37.34
N HIS A 170 -0.27 27.46 -38.21
CA HIS A 170 -1.45 28.31 -38.40
C HIS A 170 -2.42 28.27 -37.21
N TYR A 171 -2.73 27.07 -36.68
CA TYR A 171 -3.75 26.92 -35.63
C TYR A 171 -3.18 26.91 -34.21
N LEU A 172 -1.93 26.50 -34.01
CA LEU A 172 -1.27 26.35 -32.72
C LEU A 172 0.12 27.01 -32.75
N PRO A 173 0.17 28.35 -32.73
CA PRO A 173 1.43 29.07 -32.76
C PRO A 173 2.33 28.68 -31.58
N PRO A 174 3.66 28.70 -31.75
CA PRO A 174 4.60 28.40 -30.67
C PRO A 174 4.51 29.49 -29.59
N VAL A 175 4.16 29.09 -28.37
CA VAL A 175 4.05 29.99 -27.21
C VAL A 175 5.30 29.82 -26.34
N GLY A 176 6.27 30.73 -26.51
CA GLY A 176 7.53 30.77 -25.74
C GLY A 176 8.77 30.26 -26.50
N PRO A 177 9.96 30.34 -25.88
CA PRO A 177 11.21 29.82 -26.45
C PRO A 177 11.17 28.28 -26.42
N GLN A 178 10.75 27.69 -27.54
CA GLN A 178 10.68 26.26 -27.69
C GLN A 178 11.94 25.78 -28.42
N GLU A 179 12.75 24.95 -27.75
CA GLU A 179 13.79 24.20 -28.43
C GLU A 179 13.13 23.24 -29.41
N GLU A 180 13.29 23.53 -30.70
CA GLU A 180 12.94 22.60 -31.76
C GLU A 180 13.67 21.27 -31.51
N PRO A 181 12.96 20.12 -31.52
CA PRO A 181 13.61 18.83 -31.34
C PRO A 181 14.71 18.68 -32.39
N GLY A 182 15.91 18.32 -31.91
CA GLY A 182 17.19 18.33 -32.64
C GLY A 182 17.09 17.98 -34.13
N ASN A 183 17.74 18.81 -34.93
CA ASN A 183 17.62 18.89 -36.38
C ASN A 183 18.27 17.72 -37.16
N GLU A 184 18.64 16.64 -36.49
CA GLU A 184 19.38 15.53 -37.10
C GLU A 184 18.42 14.39 -37.46
N LEU A 185 17.65 14.62 -38.54
CA LEU A 185 16.97 13.53 -39.23
C LEU A 185 18.05 12.68 -39.90
N VAL A 186 18.05 11.37 -39.64
CA VAL A 186 18.92 10.46 -40.37
C VAL A 186 18.51 10.50 -41.84
N ALA A 187 19.48 10.68 -42.74
CA ALA A 187 19.19 10.79 -44.16
C ALA A 187 18.35 9.60 -44.64
N ALA A 188 17.27 9.88 -45.36
CA ALA A 188 16.34 8.88 -45.90
C ALA A 188 17.03 7.79 -46.75
N SER A 189 18.28 8.03 -47.18
CA SER A 189 19.11 7.13 -47.97
C SER A 189 19.75 5.97 -47.20
N SER A 190 20.00 6.07 -45.89
CA SER A 190 20.62 4.97 -45.13
C SER A 190 19.60 4.05 -44.48
N GLU A 191 18.54 4.62 -43.88
CA GLU A 191 17.45 3.87 -43.23
C GLU A 191 16.07 4.54 -43.44
N PRO A 192 15.38 4.26 -44.56
CA PRO A 192 14.03 4.77 -44.84
C PRO A 192 12.99 4.52 -43.74
N ALA A 193 13.08 3.37 -43.05
CA ALA A 193 12.18 3.03 -41.95
C ALA A 193 12.38 3.93 -40.72
N LEU A 194 13.64 4.18 -40.37
CA LEU A 194 14.01 5.08 -39.27
C LEU A 194 13.61 6.51 -39.58
N HIS A 195 13.86 6.98 -40.80
CA HIS A 195 13.49 8.31 -41.24
C HIS A 195 11.98 8.54 -41.11
N THR A 196 11.16 7.61 -41.61
CA THR A 196 9.70 7.70 -41.51
C THR A 196 9.23 7.74 -40.05
N ALA A 197 9.80 6.87 -39.20
CA ALA A 197 9.47 6.84 -37.78
C ALA A 197 9.89 8.13 -37.05
N GLN A 198 11.05 8.70 -37.40
CA GLN A 198 11.54 9.96 -36.86
C GLN A 198 10.68 11.15 -37.31
N THR A 199 10.29 11.21 -38.59
CA THR A 199 9.43 12.28 -39.12
C THR A 199 8.08 12.31 -38.41
N VAL A 200 7.41 11.15 -38.29
CA VAL A 200 6.12 11.05 -37.59
C VAL A 200 6.27 11.28 -36.08
N GLY A 201 7.34 10.75 -35.48
CA GLY A 201 7.66 10.96 -34.06
C GLY A 201 7.89 12.43 -33.73
N ARG A 202 8.67 13.14 -34.57
CA ARG A 202 8.92 14.58 -34.45
C ARG A 202 7.61 15.36 -34.56
N LEU A 203 6.80 15.08 -35.58
CA LEU A 203 5.53 15.77 -35.77
C LEU A 203 4.63 15.60 -34.54
N THR A 204 4.51 14.38 -34.04
CA THR A 204 3.69 14.07 -32.86
C THR A 204 4.24 14.79 -31.61
N ALA A 205 5.56 14.81 -31.41
CA ALA A 205 6.18 15.48 -30.29
C ALA A 205 5.99 17.01 -30.34
N VAL A 206 6.17 17.62 -31.51
CA VAL A 206 5.93 19.05 -31.73
C VAL A 206 4.45 19.38 -31.51
N ALA A 207 3.54 18.58 -32.09
CA ALA A 207 2.11 18.72 -31.89
C ALA A 207 1.72 18.66 -30.42
N ALA A 208 2.12 17.61 -29.73
CA ALA A 208 1.82 17.43 -28.31
C ALA A 208 2.33 18.60 -27.47
N ARG A 209 3.59 19.02 -27.66
CA ARG A 209 4.17 20.15 -26.92
C ARG A 209 3.44 21.45 -27.19
N ARG A 210 3.12 21.76 -28.45
CA ARG A 210 2.41 22.99 -28.82
C ARG A 210 0.98 23.01 -28.31
N VAL A 211 0.27 21.87 -28.37
CA VAL A 211 -1.07 21.73 -27.78
C VAL A 211 -1.00 22.00 -26.29
N TRP A 212 -0.06 21.36 -25.59
CA TRP A 212 0.11 21.55 -24.15
C TRP A 212 0.50 22.98 -23.79
N ALA A 213 1.42 23.60 -24.53
CA ALA A 213 1.84 24.98 -24.29
C ALA A 213 0.71 25.99 -24.53
N ASN A 214 -0.05 25.84 -25.62
CA ASN A 214 -1.21 26.68 -25.90
C ASN A 214 -2.32 26.49 -24.87
N LEU A 215 -2.61 25.24 -24.47
CA LEU A 215 -3.59 24.97 -23.44
C LEU A 215 -3.16 25.53 -22.09
N ALA A 216 -1.91 25.33 -21.69
CA ALA A 216 -1.37 25.85 -20.44
C ALA A 216 -1.36 27.38 -20.43
N TYR A 217 -1.01 28.03 -21.54
CA TYR A 217 -1.07 29.48 -21.68
C TYR A 217 -2.51 29.98 -21.52
N LYS A 218 -3.48 29.39 -22.25
CA LYS A 218 -4.90 29.77 -22.14
C LYS A 218 -5.48 29.52 -20.75
N VAL A 219 -5.12 28.40 -20.10
CA VAL A 219 -5.55 28.11 -18.72
C VAL A 219 -4.95 29.12 -17.74
N ASN A 220 -3.68 29.48 -17.92
CA ASN A 220 -3.04 30.51 -17.08
C ASN A 220 -3.62 31.90 -17.34
N GLU A 221 -3.95 32.23 -18.58
CA GLU A 221 -4.65 33.46 -18.96
C GLU A 221 -6.04 33.52 -18.32
N LEU A 222 -6.82 32.43 -18.36
CA LEU A 222 -8.13 32.32 -17.70
C LEU A 222 -8.02 32.42 -16.17
N ARG A 223 -6.96 31.86 -15.60
CA ARG A 223 -6.65 32.00 -14.17
C ARG A 223 -6.32 33.44 -13.81
N ASN A 224 -5.54 34.13 -14.64
CA ASN A 224 -5.15 35.53 -14.43
C ASN A 224 -6.29 36.52 -14.76
N SER A 225 -7.19 36.19 -15.68
CA SER A 225 -8.35 37.00 -16.06
C SER A 225 -9.53 36.88 -15.09
N GLY A 226 -9.38 36.09 -14.02
CA GLY A 226 -10.22 36.20 -12.82
C GLY A 226 -11.43 35.25 -12.77
N VAL A 227 -11.62 34.35 -13.73
CA VAL A 227 -12.75 33.40 -13.70
C VAL A 227 -12.59 32.35 -12.59
N GLU A 228 -11.34 31.98 -12.23
CA GLU A 228 -11.07 31.16 -11.04
C GLU A 228 -11.15 31.96 -9.73
N LEU A 229 -10.98 33.29 -9.75
CA LEU A 229 -11.15 34.10 -8.53
C LEU A 229 -12.58 34.02 -8.03
N ASP A 230 -13.58 33.98 -8.90
CA ASP A 230 -14.97 33.88 -8.48
C ASP A 230 -15.27 32.53 -7.82
N VAL A 231 -14.80 31.41 -8.38
CA VAL A 231 -15.03 30.09 -7.78
C VAL A 231 -14.26 29.93 -6.47
N ARG A 232 -12.99 30.35 -6.42
CA ARG A 232 -12.19 30.26 -5.19
C ARG A 232 -12.67 31.26 -4.11
N ARG A 233 -13.08 32.48 -4.49
CA ARG A 233 -13.74 33.43 -3.56
C ARG A 233 -15.08 32.91 -3.10
N TYR A 234 -15.87 32.30 -3.97
CA TYR A 234 -17.16 31.72 -3.60
C TYR A 234 -16.98 30.55 -2.63
N ILE A 235 -16.06 29.63 -2.88
CA ILE A 235 -15.77 28.50 -1.97
C ILE A 235 -15.22 29.00 -0.63
N THR A 236 -14.30 29.98 -0.63
CA THR A 236 -13.77 30.56 0.62
C THR A 236 -14.83 31.35 1.40
N ALA A 237 -15.71 32.09 0.72
CA ALA A 237 -16.85 32.76 1.34
C ALA A 237 -17.85 31.75 1.92
N LEU A 238 -18.14 30.66 1.19
CA LEU A 238 -19.01 29.58 1.66
C LEU A 238 -18.41 28.88 2.90
N LEU A 239 -17.10 28.59 2.86
CA LEU A 239 -16.39 27.96 3.97
C LEU A 239 -16.34 28.89 5.19
N ALA A 240 -16.13 30.18 4.98
CA ALA A 240 -16.17 31.19 6.05
C ALA A 240 -17.57 31.30 6.65
N ALA A 241 -18.62 31.34 5.83
CA ALA A 241 -20.01 31.37 6.29
C ALA A 241 -20.39 30.10 7.07
N LEU A 242 -19.94 28.92 6.60
CA LEU A 242 -20.18 27.64 7.25
C LEU A 242 -19.41 27.52 8.58
N HIS A 243 -18.18 28.02 8.63
CA HIS A 243 -17.42 28.11 9.87
C HIS A 243 -18.09 29.07 10.87
N LEU A 244 -18.57 30.22 10.41
CA LEU A 244 -19.29 31.17 11.26
C LEU A 244 -20.58 30.56 11.82
N ALA A 245 -21.37 29.89 10.97
CA ALA A 245 -22.57 29.18 11.39
C ALA A 245 -22.27 28.09 12.45
N ASN A 246 -21.19 27.35 12.26
CA ASN A 246 -20.77 26.30 13.20
C ASN A 246 -20.26 26.87 14.54
N VAL A 247 -19.55 28.00 14.51
CA VAL A 247 -19.14 28.69 15.74
C VAL A 247 -20.35 29.24 16.49
N THR A 248 -21.33 29.84 15.78
CA THR A 248 -22.54 30.35 16.42
C THR A 248 -23.42 29.23 17.00
N SER A 249 -23.50 28.07 16.34
CA SER A 249 -24.27 26.93 16.86
C SER A 249 -23.60 26.30 18.09
N GLN A 250 -22.27 26.22 18.13
CA GLN A 250 -21.54 25.77 19.32
C GLN A 250 -21.72 26.74 20.50
N GLN A 251 -21.76 28.04 20.23
CA GLN A 251 -21.98 29.05 21.28
C GLN A 251 -23.40 28.95 21.86
N GLN A 252 -24.42 28.74 21.01
CA GLN A 252 -25.79 28.48 21.48
C GLN A 252 -25.92 27.18 22.27
N GLN A 253 -25.19 26.12 21.90
CA GLN A 253 -25.18 24.86 22.66
C GLN A 253 -24.55 25.04 24.04
N GLN A 254 -23.47 25.82 24.17
CA GLN A 254 -22.86 26.15 25.46
C GLN A 254 -23.77 27.03 26.33
N GLU A 255 -24.51 27.97 25.73
CA GLU A 255 -25.51 28.76 26.45
C GLU A 255 -26.71 27.91 26.90
N GLN A 256 -27.12 26.91 26.11
CA GLN A 256 -28.15 25.94 26.51
C GLN A 256 -27.67 24.95 27.57
N GLU A 257 -26.39 24.56 27.56
CA GLU A 257 -25.80 23.69 28.61
C GLU A 257 -25.56 24.44 29.93
N GLN A 258 -25.30 25.75 29.90
CA GLN A 258 -25.34 26.59 31.12
C GLN A 258 -26.77 26.85 31.60
N THR A 259 -27.79 26.56 30.79
CA THR A 259 -29.20 26.78 31.10
C THR A 259 -30.03 25.48 31.00
N GLY A 260 -29.84 24.53 31.92
CA GLY A 260 -30.80 23.43 32.11
C GLY A 260 -30.88 22.98 33.58
N ALA A 261 -32.04 22.72 34.23
CA ALA A 261 -33.48 22.69 33.88
C ALA A 261 -34.29 22.39 35.20
N PRO A 262 -35.60 21.97 35.30
CA PRO A 262 -36.86 22.02 34.49
C PRO A 262 -38.16 22.30 35.39
N PRO A 263 -39.43 21.87 35.12
CA PRO A 263 -40.35 21.88 33.93
C PRO A 263 -41.74 22.54 34.20
N GLN A 264 -42.55 22.85 33.16
CA GLN A 264 -44.03 22.93 33.17
C GLN A 264 -44.52 22.99 31.70
N ALA A 265 -45.07 21.96 31.06
CA ALA A 265 -46.37 21.28 31.21
C ALA A 265 -47.59 22.09 30.69
N ALA A 266 -48.36 21.43 29.81
CA ALA A 266 -49.67 21.76 29.21
C ALA A 266 -49.62 22.66 27.95
N ALA A 267 -50.27 22.37 26.82
CA ALA A 267 -51.33 21.40 26.52
C ALA A 267 -51.38 21.10 25.00
N GLU A 268 -51.67 19.84 24.67
CA GLU A 268 -52.34 19.44 23.43
C GLU A 268 -53.83 19.87 23.51
N PRO A 269 -54.51 20.18 22.39
CA PRO A 269 -55.27 19.12 21.72
C PRO A 269 -55.34 19.23 20.19
N ALA A 270 -55.28 18.09 19.50
CA ALA A 270 -55.84 17.95 18.15
C ALA A 270 -57.39 18.03 18.19
N PRO A 271 -58.06 18.40 17.07
CA PRO A 271 -58.55 17.34 16.16
C PRO A 271 -58.52 17.69 14.65
N ALA A 272 -58.51 16.67 13.80
CA ALA A 272 -58.65 16.74 12.34
C ALA A 272 -60.15 16.68 11.87
N PRO A 273 -60.46 16.48 10.57
CA PRO A 273 -60.58 17.41 9.44
C PRO A 273 -62.07 17.64 9.01
N PRO A 274 -62.37 18.37 7.91
CA PRO A 274 -62.70 17.67 6.66
C PRO A 274 -62.24 18.38 5.35
N ALA A 275 -61.92 17.56 4.34
CA ALA A 275 -61.89 17.92 2.90
C ALA A 275 -63.35 17.98 2.35
N PRO A 276 -63.67 18.33 1.06
CA PRO A 276 -62.79 18.41 -0.12
C PRO A 276 -63.08 19.58 -1.12
N SER A 277 -62.14 19.87 -2.02
CA SER A 277 -62.32 19.67 -3.47
C SER A 277 -61.20 20.27 -4.35
N LYS A 278 -60.73 19.42 -5.28
CA LYS A 278 -60.33 19.69 -6.67
C LYS A 278 -59.19 20.68 -6.93
N HIS A 279 -58.03 20.16 -7.32
CA HIS A 279 -57.53 20.23 -8.71
C HIS A 279 -56.33 19.30 -8.89
N ALA A 280 -56.41 18.44 -9.91
CA ALA A 280 -55.45 17.42 -10.26
C ALA A 280 -54.17 18.01 -10.89
N PRO A 281 -52.98 17.45 -10.61
CA PRO A 281 -51.76 17.73 -11.36
C PRO A 281 -51.65 16.87 -12.62
N ALA A 282 -51.16 17.48 -13.70
CA ALA A 282 -50.90 16.83 -14.98
C ALA A 282 -49.68 15.89 -14.89
N SER A 283 -49.90 14.68 -15.42
CA SER A 283 -49.00 13.53 -15.38
C SER A 283 -47.82 13.63 -16.35
N ALA A 284 -46.66 13.16 -15.90
CA ALA A 284 -45.64 12.55 -16.77
C ALA A 284 -46.08 11.12 -17.15
N PRO A 285 -45.67 10.59 -18.33
CA PRO A 285 -45.71 9.15 -18.57
C PRO A 285 -44.30 8.55 -18.63
N THR A 286 -43.98 7.74 -17.62
CA THR A 286 -43.04 6.61 -17.76
C THR A 286 -43.87 5.41 -18.23
N THR A 287 -43.65 4.94 -19.45
CA THR A 287 -44.22 3.69 -19.95
C THR A 287 -43.11 2.66 -20.09
N ALA A 288 -43.19 1.60 -19.30
CA ALA A 288 -42.49 0.35 -19.55
C ALA A 288 -43.52 -0.77 -19.73
N THR A 289 -43.22 -1.67 -20.68
CA THR A 289 -43.60 -3.09 -20.74
C THR A 289 -44.83 -3.48 -21.58
N GLN A 290 -44.56 -4.21 -22.68
CA GLN A 290 -45.14 -5.51 -23.10
C GLN A 290 -44.61 -5.84 -24.51
N LEU A 291 -43.61 -6.73 -24.64
CA LEU A 291 -43.73 -8.17 -24.95
C LEU A 291 -44.05 -8.50 -26.42
N LYS A 292 -43.05 -9.03 -27.17
CA LYS A 292 -43.26 -10.19 -28.06
C LYS A 292 -41.93 -10.91 -28.39
N THR A 293 -41.94 -12.18 -28.05
CA THR A 293 -40.95 -13.26 -28.24
C THR A 293 -41.00 -13.84 -29.67
N THR A 294 -39.82 -14.20 -30.22
CA THR A 294 -39.40 -15.48 -30.88
C THR A 294 -40.31 -16.04 -32.03
N PRO A 295 -39.81 -16.56 -33.18
CA PRO A 295 -38.91 -17.73 -33.15
C PRO A 295 -37.82 -17.93 -34.20
N GLU A 296 -36.82 -18.71 -33.77
CA GLU A 296 -35.96 -19.56 -34.60
C GLU A 296 -36.80 -20.49 -35.50
N PHE A 297 -36.37 -20.67 -36.74
CA PHE A 297 -36.78 -21.80 -37.57
C PHE A 297 -35.55 -22.66 -37.86
N LYS A 298 -35.63 -23.91 -37.43
CA LYS A 298 -34.71 -25.02 -37.72
C LYS A 298 -35.47 -26.06 -38.54
N SER A 299 -34.70 -26.86 -39.28
CA SER A 299 -35.00 -28.23 -39.75
C SER A 299 -35.59 -28.32 -41.18
N THR A 300 -35.27 -29.28 -42.05
CA THR A 300 -34.50 -30.55 -42.07
C THR A 300 -34.52 -31.04 -43.54
N GLU A 301 -33.62 -31.89 -44.07
CA GLU A 301 -33.57 -33.38 -44.07
C GLU A 301 -32.41 -33.76 -45.05
N THR A 302 -31.41 -34.60 -44.74
CA THR A 302 -31.30 -36.08 -44.64
C THR A 302 -31.48 -36.93 -45.91
N SER A 303 -30.43 -37.72 -46.19
CA SER A 303 -30.39 -39.09 -46.74
C SER A 303 -30.18 -39.32 -48.25
N ASN A 304 -28.95 -39.64 -48.67
CA ASN A 304 -28.49 -40.99 -49.06
C ASN A 304 -26.97 -41.01 -49.30
#